data_AF-A0AAN6TD55-F1
#
_entry.id   AF-A0AAN6TD55-F1
#
_cell.length_a   1.000
_cell.length_b   1.000
_cell.length_c   1.000
_cell.angle_alpha   90.00
_cell.angle_beta   90.00
_cell.angle_gamma   90.00
#
_symmetry.space_group_name_H-M   'P 1'
#
loop_
_entity.id
_entity.type
_entity.pdbx_description
1 polymer ?
#
loop_
_entity_poly.entity_id
_entity_poly.type
_entity_poly.pdbx_seq_one_letter_code
_entity_poly.pdbx_strand_id
1 'polypeptide(L)'
;MLIRSLRLTWGVLGLLLSGCVVSAQSTPVRIMSLGDSITGSPGCWRALLWRKLQTAGITNTKFVGSLPSPGCGFTYDGANEGHGGIQATGIVQRRELPGNKGPTEILAAFGTMVDWMRESKKDMKILVAQIIPINPANCRQCGDRVVALNKAIPAWTASKNSTDSPITVVDCWTGFDTARDTGDGVHPNNAGNEKIANCWFEPLRRAIQG
;
A
#
# COMPACT_ATOMS: atom_id res chain seq x y z
N MET A 1 9.79 -86.08 2.51
CA MET A 1 9.34 -84.84 3.18
C MET A 1 10.22 -83.74 2.60
N LEU A 2 9.82 -82.69 1.86
CA LEU A 2 8.55 -82.11 1.44
C LEU A 2 8.91 -81.25 0.20
N ILE A 3 8.14 -81.37 -0.89
CA ILE A 3 7.54 -80.26 -1.68
C ILE A 3 8.47 -79.20 -2.36
N ARG A 4 8.52 -79.22 -3.71
CA ARG A 4 8.03 -78.22 -4.72
C ARG A 4 8.50 -76.76 -4.47
N SER A 5 9.02 -76.01 -5.45
CA SER A 5 8.26 -75.52 -6.61
C SER A 5 9.15 -74.67 -7.54
N LEU A 6 8.93 -74.80 -8.84
CA LEU A 6 9.34 -73.89 -9.92
C LEU A 6 8.55 -72.56 -9.86
N ARG A 7 9.15 -71.41 -10.21
CA ARG A 7 8.53 -70.19 -10.83
C ARG A 7 9.63 -69.11 -11.04
N LEU A 8 10.08 -68.89 -12.26
CA LEU A 8 9.63 -67.90 -13.26
C LEU A 8 9.88 -66.43 -12.87
N THR A 9 10.87 -65.86 -13.54
CA THR A 9 11.26 -64.43 -13.67
C THR A 9 10.10 -63.52 -14.04
N TRP A 10 9.96 -62.32 -13.44
CA TRP A 10 9.52 -61.05 -14.09
C TRP A 10 10.02 -59.86 -13.26
N GLY A 11 10.74 -58.93 -13.90
CA GLY A 11 11.32 -57.75 -13.26
C GLY A 11 10.33 -56.59 -13.09
N VAL A 12 10.74 -55.61 -12.28
CA VAL A 12 10.29 -54.22 -12.39
C VAL A 12 11.50 -53.32 -12.13
N LEU A 13 12.02 -52.74 -13.20
CA LEU A 13 12.93 -51.60 -13.15
C LEU A 13 12.07 -50.38 -12.79
N GLY A 14 12.12 -49.96 -11.53
CA GLY A 14 11.44 -48.76 -11.06
C GLY A 14 12.13 -47.52 -11.63
N LEU A 15 11.62 -47.02 -12.76
CA LEU A 15 11.99 -45.71 -13.30
C LEU A 15 11.44 -44.64 -12.34
N LEU A 16 12.30 -44.11 -11.46
CA LEU A 16 12.02 -42.88 -10.72
C LEU A 16 11.98 -41.73 -11.74
N LEU A 17 10.78 -41.49 -12.30
CA LEU A 17 10.46 -40.22 -12.91
C LEU A 17 10.51 -39.17 -11.81
N SER A 18 11.69 -38.58 -11.59
CA SER A 18 11.81 -37.27 -10.95
C SER A 18 11.05 -36.28 -11.83
N GLY A 19 9.75 -36.18 -11.57
CA GLY A 19 8.93 -35.10 -12.09
C GLY A 19 9.56 -33.80 -11.63
N CYS A 20 10.16 -33.07 -12.57
CA CYS A 20 10.57 -31.71 -12.33
C CYS A 20 9.28 -30.94 -12.07
N VAL A 21 8.97 -30.71 -10.79
CA VAL A 21 7.81 -29.92 -10.40
C VAL A 21 8.14 -28.47 -10.79
N VAL A 22 7.75 -28.07 -12.00
CA VAL A 22 7.77 -26.67 -12.39
C VAL A 22 6.71 -25.99 -11.55
N SER A 23 7.13 -25.41 -10.43
CA SER A 23 6.25 -24.58 -9.61
C SER A 23 5.86 -23.37 -10.45
N ALA A 24 4.57 -23.23 -10.77
CA ALA A 24 4.04 -22.02 -11.37
C ALA A 24 4.32 -20.86 -10.40
N GLN A 25 5.15 -19.91 -10.82
CA GLN A 25 5.44 -18.73 -10.01
C GLN A 25 4.16 -17.89 -9.96
N SER A 26 3.61 -17.72 -8.76
CA SER A 26 2.44 -16.88 -8.54
C SER A 26 2.72 -15.48 -9.07
N THR A 27 1.77 -14.89 -9.81
CA THR A 27 1.88 -13.50 -10.26
C THR A 27 1.98 -12.60 -9.02
N PRO A 28 2.97 -11.71 -8.94
CA PRO A 28 3.11 -10.82 -7.78
C PRO A 28 1.89 -9.94 -7.58
N VAL A 29 1.52 -9.72 -6.32
CA VAL A 29 0.51 -8.72 -5.95
C VAL A 29 1.10 -7.33 -6.21
N ARG A 30 0.48 -6.58 -7.13
CA ARG A 30 0.92 -5.24 -7.50
C ARG A 30 0.39 -4.22 -6.50
N ILE A 31 1.29 -3.42 -5.93
CA ILE A 31 0.98 -2.44 -4.87
C ILE A 31 1.35 -1.05 -5.40
N MET A 32 0.35 -0.17 -5.54
CA MET A 32 0.58 1.22 -5.92
C MET A 32 0.46 2.11 -4.70
N SER A 33 1.55 2.80 -4.34
CA SER A 33 1.52 3.86 -3.34
C SER A 33 1.24 5.19 -4.03
N LEU A 34 0.00 5.65 -3.98
CA LEU A 34 -0.44 6.94 -4.54
C LEU A 34 -0.42 8.02 -3.45
N GLY A 35 0.06 9.22 -3.78
CA GLY A 35 -0.04 10.35 -2.87
C GLY A 35 0.78 11.56 -3.30
N ASP A 36 1.11 12.40 -2.33
CA ASP A 36 1.86 13.64 -2.49
C ASP A 36 3.34 13.48 -2.11
N SER A 37 3.97 14.53 -1.58
CA SER A 37 5.35 14.51 -1.10
C SER A 37 5.57 13.54 0.05
N ILE A 38 4.59 13.32 0.93
CA ILE A 38 4.70 12.35 2.04
C ILE A 38 4.86 10.94 1.46
N THR A 39 4.19 10.63 0.35
CA THR A 39 4.39 9.37 -0.37
C THR A 39 5.67 9.37 -1.18
N GLY A 40 5.90 10.40 -1.99
CA GLY A 40 6.97 10.44 -3.00
C GLY A 40 8.36 10.67 -2.43
N SER A 41 8.58 11.82 -1.82
CA SER A 41 9.84 12.25 -1.21
C SER A 41 9.62 13.62 -0.53
N PRO A 42 10.24 13.89 0.63
CA PRO A 42 11.21 13.07 1.36
C PRO A 42 10.56 12.03 2.29
N GLY A 43 11.27 10.93 2.55
CA GLY A 43 10.88 9.92 3.52
C GLY A 43 11.24 8.49 3.10
N CYS A 44 11.21 7.58 4.07
CA CYS A 44 11.59 6.17 3.88
C CYS A 44 10.52 5.17 4.33
N TRP A 45 9.32 5.61 4.71
CA TRP A 45 8.27 4.71 5.19
C TRP A 45 7.93 3.57 4.20
N ARG A 46 8.00 3.80 2.89
CA ARG A 46 7.82 2.74 1.87
C ARG A 46 8.91 1.68 1.93
N ALA A 47 10.16 2.09 2.10
CA ALA A 47 11.28 1.16 2.26
C ALA A 47 11.12 0.32 3.52
N LEU A 48 10.71 0.96 4.62
CA LEU A 48 10.45 0.32 5.91
C LEU A 48 9.25 -0.64 5.83
N LEU A 49 8.17 -0.25 5.14
CA LEU A 49 7.00 -1.09 4.89
C LEU A 49 7.36 -2.31 4.04
N TRP A 50 8.11 -2.11 2.96
CA TRP A 50 8.62 -3.22 2.13
C TRP A 50 9.44 -4.19 2.97
N ARG A 51 10.36 -3.69 3.81
CA ARG A 51 11.15 -4.51 4.72
C ARG A 51 10.27 -5.31 5.69
N LYS A 52 9.24 -4.69 6.28
CA LYS A 52 8.29 -5.39 7.16
C LYS A 52 7.55 -6.51 6.43
N LEU A 53 7.13 -6.30 5.18
CA LEU A 53 6.54 -7.35 4.34
C LEU A 53 7.52 -8.50 4.11
N GLN A 54 8.77 -8.20 3.75
CA GLN A 54 9.80 -9.24 3.56
C GLN A 54 10.06 -10.03 4.85
N THR A 55 10.21 -9.35 5.98
CA THR A 55 10.40 -9.99 7.30
C THR A 55 9.23 -10.88 7.70
N ALA A 56 8.01 -10.52 7.28
CA ALA A 56 6.80 -11.33 7.50
C ALA A 56 6.62 -12.46 6.48
N GLY A 57 7.58 -12.70 5.57
CA GLY A 57 7.50 -13.73 4.53
C GLY A 57 6.60 -13.37 3.35
N ILE A 58 6.15 -12.11 3.26
CA ILE A 58 5.29 -11.61 2.17
C ILE A 58 6.20 -11.06 1.07
N THR A 59 6.74 -11.97 0.27
CA THR A 59 7.75 -11.66 -0.76
C THR A 59 7.15 -11.57 -2.17
N ASN A 60 5.94 -12.12 -2.39
CA ASN A 60 5.26 -12.11 -3.68
C ASN A 60 4.55 -10.77 -3.98
N THR A 61 5.27 -9.67 -3.85
CA THR A 61 4.74 -8.30 -4.03
C THR A 61 5.58 -7.52 -5.03
N LYS A 62 4.92 -6.66 -5.81
CA LYS A 62 5.57 -5.73 -6.72
C LYS A 62 5.05 -4.32 -6.47
N PHE A 63 5.90 -3.43 -5.99
CA PHE A 63 5.56 -2.01 -5.93
C PHE A 63 5.58 -1.42 -7.35
N VAL A 64 4.60 -0.58 -7.66
CA VAL A 64 4.38 -0.02 -9.00
C VAL A 64 4.03 1.45 -8.94
N GLY A 65 4.38 2.16 -10.00
CA GLY A 65 4.12 3.58 -10.20
C GLY A 65 5.10 4.17 -11.21
N SER A 66 4.89 5.41 -11.60
CA SER A 66 5.71 6.14 -12.56
C SER A 66 7.06 6.58 -11.99
N LEU A 67 7.18 6.72 -10.67
CA LEU A 67 8.39 7.18 -10.00
C LEU A 67 9.22 6.01 -9.46
N PRO A 68 10.56 6.10 -9.51
CA PRO A 68 11.45 5.05 -9.01
C PRO A 68 11.48 5.01 -7.48
N SER A 69 12.14 3.99 -6.91
CA SER A 69 12.45 3.91 -5.48
C SER A 69 13.43 5.02 -5.07
N PRO A 70 13.08 5.92 -4.12
CA PRO A 70 14.06 6.81 -3.51
C PRO A 70 15.14 6.05 -2.74
N GLY A 71 16.29 6.68 -2.49
CA GLY A 71 17.35 6.08 -1.69
C GLY A 71 17.02 6.09 -0.20
N CYS A 72 17.11 4.93 0.47
CA CYS A 72 16.85 4.77 1.92
C CYS A 72 17.91 3.93 2.65
N GLY A 73 19.13 3.86 2.12
CA GLY A 73 20.26 3.15 2.74
C GLY A 73 20.26 1.62 2.55
N PHE A 74 19.28 1.07 1.82
CA PHE A 74 19.26 -0.33 1.37
C PHE A 74 18.41 -0.47 0.10
N THR A 75 18.60 -1.56 -0.62
CA THR A 75 17.81 -1.89 -1.82
C THR A 75 16.44 -2.43 -1.44
N TYR A 76 15.40 -1.93 -2.10
CA TYR A 76 14.02 -2.35 -1.90
C TYR A 76 13.19 -2.10 -3.16
N ASP A 77 12.04 -2.77 -3.26
CA ASP A 77 11.05 -2.43 -4.29
C ASP A 77 10.16 -1.29 -3.80
N GLY A 78 10.29 -0.14 -4.45
CA GLY A 78 9.76 1.14 -3.97
C GLY A 78 9.22 2.03 -5.08
N ALA A 79 8.93 1.48 -6.26
CA ALA A 79 8.23 2.25 -7.29
C ALA A 79 6.91 2.79 -6.73
N ASN A 80 6.56 4.02 -7.11
CA ASN A 80 5.47 4.73 -6.47
C ASN A 80 4.84 5.79 -7.39
N GLU A 81 3.70 6.30 -6.96
CA GLU A 81 2.95 7.37 -7.61
C GLU A 81 2.81 8.56 -6.65
N GLY A 82 3.89 8.91 -5.94
CA GLY A 82 3.94 10.01 -4.98
C GLY A 82 4.47 11.30 -5.59
N HIS A 83 3.60 12.28 -5.84
CA HIS A 83 3.95 13.51 -6.55
C HIS A 83 3.95 14.72 -5.62
N GLY A 84 5.14 15.26 -5.31
CA GLY A 84 5.27 16.42 -4.42
C GLY A 84 4.47 17.63 -4.92
N GLY A 85 3.70 18.26 -4.02
CA GLY A 85 2.89 19.44 -4.33
C GLY A 85 1.54 19.15 -4.98
N ILE A 86 1.22 17.89 -5.31
CA ILE A 86 -0.08 17.53 -5.89
C ILE A 86 -1.17 17.54 -4.81
N GLN A 87 -2.34 18.07 -5.17
CA GLN A 87 -3.55 17.91 -4.36
C GLN A 87 -4.42 16.79 -4.93
N ALA A 88 -5.26 16.16 -4.11
CA ALA A 88 -6.25 15.19 -4.59
C ALA A 88 -7.13 15.76 -5.71
N THR A 89 -7.54 17.02 -5.59
CA THR A 89 -8.27 17.75 -6.63
C THR A 89 -7.44 17.99 -7.88
N GLY A 90 -6.11 18.17 -7.75
CA GLY A 90 -5.20 18.29 -8.89
C GLY A 90 -4.99 16.97 -9.63
N ILE A 91 -5.07 15.82 -8.94
CA ILE A 91 -5.06 14.50 -9.60
C ILE A 91 -6.30 14.34 -10.50
N VAL A 92 -7.47 14.77 -10.00
CA VAL A 92 -8.74 14.60 -10.74
C VAL A 92 -8.93 15.66 -11.82
N GLN A 93 -8.53 16.90 -11.53
CA GLN A 93 -8.72 18.04 -12.42
C GLN A 93 -7.40 18.31 -13.14
N ARG A 94 -7.28 17.94 -14.43
CA ARG A 94 -6.16 18.35 -15.32
C ARG A 94 -6.06 19.88 -15.55
N ARG A 95 -6.76 20.68 -14.73
CA ARG A 95 -6.74 22.14 -14.62
C ARG A 95 -7.00 22.46 -13.16
N GLU A 96 -5.94 22.56 -12.38
CA GLU A 96 -6.02 22.95 -10.97
C GLU A 96 -6.70 24.31 -10.85
N LEU A 97 -7.82 24.37 -10.13
CA LEU A 97 -8.35 25.64 -9.64
C LEU A 97 -7.53 26.01 -8.39
N PRO A 98 -6.75 27.12 -8.40
CA PRO A 98 -6.02 27.54 -7.21
C PRO A 98 -6.99 27.86 -6.08
N GLY A 99 -6.80 27.25 -4.90
CA GLY A 99 -7.59 27.55 -3.72
C GLY A 99 -7.53 26.47 -2.64
N ASN A 100 -7.83 26.87 -1.41
CA ASN A 100 -7.98 25.95 -0.28
C ASN A 100 -9.27 25.12 -0.42
N LYS A 101 -9.16 23.80 -0.55
CA LYS A 101 -10.28 22.89 -0.74
C LYS A 101 -10.85 22.39 0.58
N GLY A 102 -12.17 22.39 0.69
CA GLY A 102 -12.86 21.83 1.86
C GLY A 102 -12.90 20.29 1.82
N PRO A 103 -13.21 19.62 2.94
CA PRO A 103 -13.33 18.16 2.98
C PRO A 103 -14.24 17.58 1.90
N THR A 104 -15.38 18.23 1.60
CA THR A 104 -16.31 17.77 0.57
C THR A 104 -15.69 17.70 -0.82
N GLU A 105 -14.92 18.71 -1.23
CA GLU A 105 -14.26 18.74 -2.54
C GLU A 105 -13.14 17.69 -2.64
N ILE A 106 -12.37 17.52 -1.56
CA ILE A 106 -11.31 16.50 -1.48
C ILE A 106 -11.91 15.10 -1.56
N LEU A 107 -13.00 14.83 -0.83
CA LEU A 107 -13.68 13.53 -0.84
C LEU A 107 -14.39 13.26 -2.17
N ALA A 108 -14.89 14.28 -2.86
CA ALA A 108 -15.37 14.14 -4.23
C ALA A 108 -14.24 13.69 -5.16
N ALA A 109 -13.05 14.30 -5.05
CA ALA A 109 -11.88 13.88 -5.82
C ALA A 109 -11.43 12.44 -5.47
N PHE A 110 -11.44 12.07 -4.18
CA PHE A 110 -11.21 10.67 -3.78
C PHE A 110 -12.23 9.73 -4.44
N GLY A 111 -13.50 10.13 -4.49
CA GLY A 111 -14.57 9.39 -5.15
C GLY A 111 -14.25 9.11 -6.62
N THR A 112 -13.83 10.14 -7.36
CA THR A 112 -13.44 9.99 -8.78
C THR A 112 -12.21 9.10 -8.95
N MET A 113 -11.19 9.23 -8.10
CA MET A 113 -10.02 8.35 -8.16
C MET A 113 -10.38 6.88 -7.92
N VAL A 114 -11.27 6.60 -6.95
CA VAL A 114 -11.79 5.25 -6.69
C VAL A 114 -12.52 4.70 -7.92
N ASP A 115 -13.31 5.53 -8.61
CA ASP A 115 -14.02 5.12 -9.83
C ASP A 115 -13.03 4.73 -10.93
N TRP A 116 -12.00 5.54 -11.19
CA TRP A 116 -10.93 5.20 -12.15
C TRP A 116 -10.17 3.92 -11.79
N MET A 117 -9.88 3.71 -10.50
CA MET A 117 -9.24 2.47 -10.03
C MET A 117 -10.10 1.24 -10.35
N ARG A 118 -11.42 1.34 -10.14
CA ARG A 118 -12.39 0.26 -10.38
C ARG A 118 -12.67 0.03 -11.87
N GLU A 119 -12.61 1.08 -12.69
CA GLU A 119 -12.64 0.98 -14.14
C GLU A 119 -11.42 0.20 -14.67
N SER A 120 -10.24 0.45 -14.09
CA SER A 120 -9.01 -0.27 -14.46
C SER A 120 -9.00 -1.71 -13.96
N LYS A 121 -9.51 -1.97 -12.74
CA LYS A 121 -9.57 -3.29 -12.12
C LYS A 121 -10.77 -3.37 -11.17
N LYS A 122 -11.82 -4.08 -11.59
CA LYS A 122 -13.11 -4.14 -10.86
C LYS A 122 -12.99 -4.71 -9.44
N ASP A 123 -12.01 -5.56 -9.19
CA ASP A 123 -11.72 -6.20 -7.89
C ASP A 123 -10.60 -5.50 -7.10
N MET A 124 -10.33 -4.21 -7.37
CA MET A 124 -9.28 -3.46 -6.68
C MET A 124 -9.56 -3.39 -5.18
N LYS A 125 -8.57 -3.74 -4.36
CA LYS A 125 -8.58 -3.49 -2.91
C LYS A 125 -7.94 -2.14 -2.64
N ILE A 126 -8.69 -1.26 -1.98
CA ILE A 126 -8.29 0.14 -1.80
C ILE A 126 -8.09 0.39 -0.31
N LEU A 127 -6.97 1.00 0.03
CA LEU A 127 -6.67 1.43 1.40
C LEU A 127 -6.57 2.95 1.41
N VAL A 128 -7.30 3.62 2.30
CA VAL A 128 -7.31 5.09 2.41
C VAL A 128 -6.84 5.47 3.80
N ALA A 129 -5.69 6.13 3.89
CA ALA A 129 -5.20 6.63 5.16
C ALA A 129 -5.96 7.87 5.62
N GLN A 130 -6.23 7.92 6.93
CA GLN A 130 -6.30 9.20 7.61
C GLN A 130 -4.93 9.87 7.52
N ILE A 131 -4.92 11.13 7.10
CA ILE A 131 -3.70 11.91 6.91
C ILE A 131 -3.02 12.09 8.27
N ILE A 132 -1.70 12.08 8.34
CA ILE A 132 -0.95 12.35 9.59
C ILE A 132 -1.26 13.77 10.11
N PRO A 133 -1.14 14.04 11.42
CA PRO A 133 -1.10 15.41 11.93
C PRO A 133 -0.03 16.25 11.22
N ILE A 134 -0.35 17.51 10.94
CA ILE A 134 0.58 18.50 10.38
C ILE A 134 0.48 19.82 11.15
N ASN A 135 1.61 20.50 11.29
CA ASN A 135 1.73 21.82 11.91
C ASN A 135 2.85 22.66 11.23
N PRO A 136 2.74 22.96 9.93
CA PRO A 136 3.70 23.81 9.24
C PRO A 136 3.68 25.26 9.77
N ALA A 137 4.86 25.87 9.89
CA ALA A 137 5.01 27.23 10.42
C ALA A 137 4.23 28.30 9.61
N ASN A 138 4.03 28.08 8.30
CA ASN A 138 3.37 29.01 7.40
C ASN A 138 1.87 28.74 7.19
N CYS A 139 1.27 27.77 7.90
CA CYS A 139 -0.16 27.48 7.78
C CYS A 139 -0.79 27.04 9.09
N ARG A 140 -1.24 28.02 9.90
CA ARG A 140 -1.90 27.79 11.19
C ARG A 140 -3.18 26.94 11.10
N GLN A 141 -3.92 27.03 9.99
CA GLN A 141 -5.19 26.31 9.80
C GLN A 141 -5.02 24.89 9.23
N CYS A 142 -3.80 24.50 8.83
CA CYS A 142 -3.59 23.24 8.12
C CYS A 142 -3.91 22.02 9.00
N GLY A 143 -3.54 22.06 10.29
CA GLY A 143 -3.90 21.00 11.24
C GLY A 143 -5.42 20.82 11.37
N ASP A 144 -6.17 21.90 11.56
CA ASP A 144 -7.64 21.86 11.68
C ASP A 144 -8.33 21.32 10.42
N ARG A 145 -7.79 21.68 9.23
CA ARG A 145 -8.29 21.15 7.95
C ARG A 145 -8.07 19.65 7.84
N VAL A 146 -6.92 19.14 8.28
CA VAL A 146 -6.66 17.70 8.34
C VAL A 146 -7.61 17.01 9.32
N VAL A 147 -7.84 17.58 10.51
CA VAL A 147 -8.82 17.05 11.47
C VAL A 147 -10.21 16.94 10.83
N ALA A 148 -10.65 18.00 10.15
CA ALA A 148 -11.95 18.03 9.48
C ALA A 148 -12.06 16.96 8.37
N LEU A 149 -11.01 16.79 7.56
CA LEU A 149 -10.96 15.74 6.53
C LEU A 149 -10.97 14.34 7.15
N ASN A 150 -10.09 14.08 8.12
CA ASN A 150 -9.98 12.78 8.79
C ASN A 150 -11.27 12.34 9.48
N LYS A 151 -12.04 13.30 10.01
CA LYS A 151 -13.37 13.05 10.58
C LYS A 151 -14.39 12.61 9.53
N ALA A 152 -14.27 13.10 8.29
CA ALA A 152 -15.21 12.81 7.21
C ALA A 152 -14.87 11.53 6.42
N ILE A 153 -13.60 11.08 6.43
CA ILE A 153 -13.13 9.89 5.71
C ILE A 153 -13.96 8.62 6.03
N PRO A 154 -14.24 8.25 7.31
CA PRO A 154 -14.96 7.01 7.60
C PRO A 154 -16.36 6.94 6.95
N ALA A 155 -17.16 8.00 7.10
CA ALA A 155 -18.49 8.07 6.50
C ALA A 155 -18.43 8.03 4.96
N TRP A 156 -17.46 8.74 4.37
CA TRP A 156 -17.25 8.70 2.92
C TRP A 156 -16.86 7.30 2.43
N THR A 157 -15.90 6.63 3.10
CA THR A 157 -15.52 5.26 2.71
C THR A 157 -16.69 4.31 2.77
N ALA A 158 -17.51 4.36 3.83
CA ALA A 158 -18.71 3.53 3.94
C ALA A 158 -19.69 3.75 2.77
N SER A 159 -19.85 4.99 2.30
CA SER A 159 -20.72 5.32 1.16
C SER A 159 -20.23 4.79 -0.20
N LYS A 160 -18.93 4.52 -0.33
CA LYS A 160 -18.27 4.10 -1.59
C LYS A 160 -17.81 2.64 -1.56
N ASN A 161 -17.84 1.99 -0.40
CA ASN A 161 -17.35 0.63 -0.19
C ASN A 161 -18.25 -0.41 -0.92
N SER A 162 -17.64 -1.50 -1.38
CA SER A 162 -18.37 -2.65 -1.93
C SER A 162 -17.65 -3.96 -1.60
N THR A 163 -18.35 -5.09 -1.68
CA THR A 163 -17.77 -6.41 -1.45
C THR A 163 -16.70 -6.74 -2.51
N ASP A 164 -16.97 -6.42 -3.78
CA ASP A 164 -16.08 -6.74 -4.89
C ASP A 164 -14.80 -5.89 -4.88
N SER A 165 -14.88 -4.65 -4.40
CA SER A 165 -13.76 -3.70 -4.33
C SER A 165 -13.76 -2.98 -2.97
N PRO A 166 -13.25 -3.65 -1.92
CA PRO A 166 -13.32 -3.12 -0.58
C PRO A 166 -12.41 -1.89 -0.40
N ILE A 167 -12.90 -0.91 0.34
CA ILE A 167 -12.18 0.27 0.80
C ILE A 167 -11.99 0.15 2.31
N THR A 168 -10.75 0.11 2.77
CA THR A 168 -10.41 0.07 4.20
C THR A 168 -9.77 1.38 4.63
N VAL A 169 -10.28 1.99 5.71
CA VAL A 169 -9.64 3.14 6.34
C VAL A 169 -8.40 2.67 7.11
N VAL A 170 -7.28 3.37 6.92
CA VAL A 170 -6.03 3.14 7.64
C VAL A 170 -5.78 4.29 8.60
N ASP A 171 -5.69 4.00 9.89
CA ASP A 171 -5.36 5.01 10.89
C ASP A 171 -3.84 5.24 10.95
N CYS A 172 -3.37 6.25 10.23
CA CYS A 172 -2.02 6.78 10.35
C CYS A 172 -1.97 8.05 11.20
N TRP A 173 -3.09 8.45 11.82
CA TRP A 173 -3.19 9.66 12.63
C TRP A 173 -2.83 9.39 14.09
N THR A 174 -3.39 8.34 14.67
CA THR A 174 -3.27 8.05 16.11
C THR A 174 -1.82 7.78 16.51
N GLY A 175 -1.35 8.48 17.55
CA GLY A 175 -0.01 8.32 18.11
C GLY A 175 1.11 9.03 17.32
N PHE A 176 0.76 9.77 16.27
CA PHE A 176 1.70 10.62 15.53
C PHE A 176 1.78 12.02 16.18
N ASP A 177 2.98 12.53 16.35
CA ASP A 177 3.30 13.80 17.02
C ASP A 177 4.10 14.67 16.07
N THR A 178 3.55 15.81 15.67
CA THR A 178 4.19 16.69 14.67
C THR A 178 5.57 17.17 15.11
N ALA A 179 5.77 17.49 16.38
CA ALA A 179 7.05 18.00 16.88
C ALA A 179 8.13 16.91 16.95
N ARG A 180 7.74 15.66 17.20
CA ARG A 180 8.69 14.54 17.37
C ARG A 180 8.90 13.74 16.09
N ASP A 181 7.89 13.68 15.22
CA ASP A 181 7.86 12.76 14.09
C ASP A 181 8.01 13.46 12.73
N THR A 182 8.09 14.80 12.68
CA THR A 182 8.35 15.56 11.46
C THR A 182 9.65 16.36 11.53
N GLY A 183 10.16 16.79 10.37
CA GLY A 183 11.29 17.72 10.29
C GLY A 183 10.87 19.19 10.17
N ASP A 184 9.74 19.46 9.50
CA ASP A 184 9.27 20.80 9.14
C ASP A 184 7.80 21.06 9.51
N GLY A 185 7.20 20.17 10.32
CA GLY A 185 5.79 20.19 10.65
C GLY A 185 4.90 19.47 9.64
N VAL A 186 5.43 18.93 8.54
CA VAL A 186 4.68 18.22 7.49
C VAL A 186 5.31 16.87 7.17
N HIS A 187 6.59 16.86 6.82
CA HIS A 187 7.27 15.70 6.29
C HIS A 187 7.87 14.83 7.42
N PRO A 188 7.65 13.51 7.38
CA PRO A 188 8.08 12.61 8.44
C PRO A 188 9.61 12.52 8.51
N ASN A 189 10.15 12.61 9.73
CA ASN A 189 11.54 12.26 10.02
C ASN A 189 11.69 10.73 10.19
N ASN A 190 12.84 10.24 10.63
CA ASN A 190 13.06 8.79 10.78
C ASN A 190 12.03 8.11 11.71
N ALA A 191 11.67 8.73 12.84
CA ALA A 191 10.67 8.20 13.77
C ALA A 191 9.26 8.21 13.15
N GLY A 192 8.88 9.31 12.50
CA GLY A 192 7.62 9.39 11.78
C GLY A 192 7.50 8.38 10.65
N ASN A 193 8.58 8.12 9.91
CA ASN A 193 8.60 7.13 8.84
C ASN A 193 8.35 5.71 9.38
N GLU A 194 8.89 5.34 10.54
CA GLU A 194 8.58 4.05 11.19
C GLU A 194 7.11 3.96 11.60
N LYS A 195 6.53 5.04 12.15
CA LYS A 195 5.11 5.08 12.51
C LYS A 195 4.20 4.92 11.29
N ILE A 196 4.50 5.61 10.20
CA ILE A 196 3.76 5.48 8.94
C ILE A 196 3.90 4.05 8.40
N ALA A 197 5.11 3.47 8.41
CA ALA A 197 5.28 2.09 7.97
C ALA A 197 4.48 1.10 8.84
N ASN A 198 4.36 1.35 10.14
CA ASN A 198 3.59 0.52 11.06
C ASN A 198 2.07 0.63 10.84
N CYS A 199 1.51 1.83 10.63
CA CYS A 199 0.06 1.97 10.41
C CYS A 199 -0.38 1.25 9.13
N TRP A 200 0.44 1.26 8.08
CA TRP A 200 0.14 0.61 6.81
C TRP A 200 0.29 -0.90 6.82
N PHE A 201 1.19 -1.45 7.65
CA PHE A 201 1.61 -2.85 7.54
C PHE A 201 0.46 -3.85 7.68
N GLU A 202 -0.31 -3.78 8.76
CA GLU A 202 -1.39 -4.74 9.02
C GLU A 202 -2.55 -4.65 8.01
N PRO A 203 -3.07 -3.45 7.67
CA PRO A 203 -4.08 -3.32 6.62
C PRO A 203 -3.60 -3.82 5.25
N LEU A 204 -2.36 -3.51 4.87
CA LEU A 204 -1.79 -3.97 3.60
C LEU A 204 -1.61 -5.49 3.59
N ARG A 205 -1.07 -6.07 4.67
CA ARG A 205 -0.94 -7.52 4.81
C ARG A 205 -2.28 -8.22 4.62
N ARG A 206 -3.35 -7.74 5.26
CA ARG A 206 -4.70 -8.31 5.12
C ARG A 206 -5.22 -8.19 3.69
N ALA A 207 -5.00 -7.04 3.04
CA ALA A 207 -5.40 -6.85 1.64
C ALA A 207 -4.67 -7.81 0.68
N ILE A 208 -3.39 -8.09 0.93
CA ILE A 208 -2.58 -9.03 0.14
C ILE A 208 -3.05 -10.49 0.33
N GLN A 209 -3.45 -10.87 1.55
CA GLN A 209 -3.70 -12.26 1.92
C GLN A 209 -5.18 -12.70 1.86
N GLY A 210 -6.13 -11.76 1.97
CA GLY A 210 -7.54 -12.03 1.73
C GLY A 210 -7.89 -12.02 0.25
#